data_AF-A0AAV5KRH4-F1
#
_entry.id   AF-A0AAV5KRH4-F1
#
_cell.length_a   1.000
_cell.length_b   1.000
_cell.length_c   1.000
_cell.angle_alpha   90.00
_cell.angle_beta   90.00
_cell.angle_gamma   90.00
#
_symmetry.space_group_name_H-M   'P 1'
#
loop_
_entity.id
_entity.type
_entity.pdbx_description
1 polymer ?
#
loop_
_entity_poly.entity_id
_entity_poly.type
_entity_poly.pdbx_seq_one_letter_code
_entity_poly.pdbx_strand_id
1 'polypeptide(L)'
;MKAESQQRMSKETITTDKEITSKQETISKQSKTDPRSNSCNGQNVEQRLMARNKNQLTIQSFHQMASLVSVKLSSSNFLLWKSQIYPLIRSAQIMHHLEEEVAPTMTMIKDEKEVLNPEYEVWLNNDGLLTSWLLGTMNEEALSLVVGCESAFQIWKSLEDHYLASTKEQEMHLKG
;
A
#
# COMPACT_ATOMS: atom_id res chain seq x y z
N MET A 1 40.55 50.40 -29.55
CA MET A 1 40.04 51.58 -30.30
C MET A 1 38.97 51.11 -31.24
N LYS A 2 37.76 51.68 -31.06
CA LYS A 2 36.65 51.87 -32.02
C LYS A 2 36.09 50.60 -32.71
N ALA A 3 34.87 50.16 -32.38
CA ALA A 3 33.58 50.80 -32.68
C ALA A 3 33.37 50.99 -34.17
N GLU A 4 32.41 50.25 -34.74
CA GLU A 4 31.43 50.66 -35.76
C GLU A 4 30.91 49.43 -36.51
N SER A 5 29.70 48.98 -36.16
CA SER A 5 28.69 48.64 -37.17
C SER A 5 27.30 48.54 -36.52
N GLN A 6 26.84 49.66 -35.96
CA GLN A 6 25.41 49.92 -35.81
C GLN A 6 24.88 50.40 -37.16
N GLN A 7 24.20 49.54 -37.91
CA GLN A 7 23.14 49.96 -38.82
C GLN A 7 22.38 48.74 -39.34
N ARG A 8 21.28 48.41 -38.68
CA ARG A 8 20.06 47.79 -39.24
C ARG A 8 19.04 47.62 -38.11
N MET A 9 18.60 48.76 -37.59
CA MET A 9 17.30 48.92 -36.96
C MET A 9 16.56 49.97 -37.79
N SER A 10 15.26 49.74 -37.98
CA SER A 10 14.25 50.68 -38.51
C SER A 10 14.07 50.73 -40.03
N LYS A 11 13.11 49.94 -40.54
CA LYS A 11 11.92 50.37 -41.31
C LYS A 11 10.81 49.35 -41.00
N GLU A 12 9.79 49.75 -40.23
CA GLU A 12 8.47 50.16 -40.74
C GLU A 12 7.79 48.98 -41.47
N THR A 13 6.63 48.44 -41.04
CA THR A 13 5.36 49.15 -40.99
C THR A 13 4.32 48.35 -40.18
N ILE A 14 3.67 49.08 -39.28
CA ILE A 14 2.38 48.82 -38.62
C ILE A 14 1.28 48.74 -39.67
N THR A 15 0.34 47.79 -39.57
CA THR A 15 -1.09 47.90 -39.98
C THR A 15 -1.71 46.50 -39.99
N THR A 16 -2.89 46.17 -39.47
CA THR A 16 -3.91 46.80 -38.61
C THR A 16 -4.89 45.67 -38.32
N ASP A 17 -5.44 45.62 -37.10
CA ASP A 17 -6.63 44.85 -36.74
C ASP A 17 -7.76 45.05 -37.76
N LYS A 18 -8.36 43.96 -38.27
CA LYS A 18 -9.77 43.84 -38.71
C LYS A 18 -10.00 42.49 -39.41
N GLU A 19 -10.28 41.44 -38.63
CA GLU A 19 -11.20 40.38 -39.09
C GLU A 19 -11.73 39.56 -37.90
N ILE A 20 -12.25 40.27 -36.91
CA ILE A 20 -13.32 39.75 -36.06
C ILE A 20 -14.62 40.30 -36.66
N THR A 21 -15.58 39.42 -36.92
CA THR A 21 -16.98 39.67 -37.34
C THR A 21 -17.28 39.54 -38.84
N SER A 22 -17.51 38.30 -39.30
CA SER A 22 -18.54 37.88 -40.27
C SER A 22 -18.22 36.44 -40.66
N LYS A 23 -18.85 35.40 -40.09
CA LYS A 23 -20.16 34.91 -40.52
C LYS A 23 -20.73 33.98 -39.45
N GLN A 24 -21.57 34.51 -38.57
CA GLN A 24 -22.75 33.78 -38.12
C GLN A 24 -23.84 34.06 -39.14
N GLU A 25 -24.32 33.01 -39.81
CA GLU A 25 -25.72 32.77 -40.19
C GLU A 25 -25.79 31.80 -41.36
N THR A 26 -26.78 30.90 -41.29
CA THR A 26 -27.12 29.86 -42.27
C THR A 26 -26.13 28.69 -42.25
N ILE A 27 -26.44 27.51 -41.71
CA ILE A 27 -27.62 26.70 -41.97
C ILE A 27 -27.96 25.88 -40.71
N SER A 28 -29.10 26.24 -40.13
CA SER A 28 -29.99 25.32 -39.44
C SER A 28 -30.40 24.22 -40.41
N LYS A 29 -30.22 22.94 -40.02
CA LYS A 29 -31.27 21.90 -40.05
C LYS A 29 -30.75 20.52 -39.59
N GLN A 30 -31.47 19.99 -38.60
CA GLN A 30 -31.67 18.59 -38.26
C GLN A 30 -30.51 17.76 -37.66
N SER A 31 -30.42 17.78 -36.33
CA SER A 31 -30.26 16.53 -35.56
C SER A 31 -31.07 16.65 -34.26
N LYS A 32 -32.14 15.86 -34.19
CA LYS A 32 -33.10 15.82 -33.10
C LYS A 32 -32.40 15.52 -31.76
N THR A 33 -32.79 16.27 -30.74
CA THR A 33 -32.48 16.06 -29.33
C THR A 33 -33.35 14.94 -28.76
N ASP A 34 -32.73 13.87 -28.25
CA ASP A 34 -33.34 12.98 -27.25
C ASP A 34 -32.89 13.44 -25.84
N PRO A 35 -33.79 13.82 -24.93
CA PRO A 35 -33.43 14.21 -23.58
C PRO A 35 -33.51 13.00 -22.64
N ARG A 36 -32.53 12.09 -22.70
CA ARG A 36 -32.27 11.10 -21.63
C ARG A 36 -30.96 10.33 -21.85
N SER A 37 -29.85 10.90 -21.39
CA SER A 37 -28.74 10.12 -20.78
C SER A 37 -27.72 11.05 -20.11
N ASN A 38 -28.16 11.80 -19.10
CA ASN A 38 -27.23 12.18 -18.04
C ASN A 38 -27.07 10.96 -17.13
N SER A 39 -26.15 10.06 -17.49
CA SER A 39 -25.59 9.12 -16.51
C SER A 39 -24.18 9.58 -16.19
N CYS A 40 -24.05 10.15 -15.00
CA CYS A 40 -22.81 10.58 -14.40
C CYS A 40 -21.85 9.38 -14.31
N ASN A 41 -20.75 9.42 -15.06
CA ASN A 41 -19.63 8.49 -14.95
C ASN A 41 -18.81 8.69 -13.64
N GLY A 42 -19.47 9.06 -12.54
CA GLY A 42 -18.89 9.15 -11.20
C GLY A 42 -18.81 7.80 -10.47
N GLN A 43 -19.49 6.76 -10.97
CA GLN A 43 -19.56 5.46 -10.29
C GLN A 43 -18.33 4.55 -10.48
N ASN A 44 -17.34 4.94 -11.30
CA ASN A 44 -16.26 4.03 -11.69
C ASN A 44 -14.92 4.25 -10.95
N VAL A 45 -14.71 5.37 -10.24
CA VAL A 45 -13.45 5.59 -9.51
C VAL A 45 -13.49 4.90 -8.15
N GLU A 46 -14.59 5.03 -7.43
CA GLU A 46 -14.79 4.39 -6.12
C GLU A 46 -14.84 2.87 -6.24
N GLN A 47 -15.55 2.34 -7.26
CA GLN A 47 -15.55 0.91 -7.57
C GLN A 47 -14.15 0.39 -8.00
N ARG A 48 -13.31 1.21 -8.63
CA ARG A 48 -11.92 0.86 -8.96
C ARG A 48 -10.96 0.96 -7.78
N LEU A 49 -11.20 1.88 -6.85
CA LEU A 49 -10.49 1.96 -5.57
C LEU A 49 -10.84 0.77 -4.67
N MET A 50 -12.12 0.37 -4.60
CA MET A 50 -12.57 -0.80 -3.86
C MET A 50 -12.13 -2.13 -4.51
N ALA A 51 -12.00 -2.18 -5.84
CA ALA A 51 -11.50 -3.37 -6.56
C ALA A 51 -9.98 -3.59 -6.43
N ARG A 52 -9.21 -2.59 -5.97
CA ARG A 52 -7.74 -2.64 -5.88
C ARG A 52 -7.22 -3.10 -4.52
N ASN A 53 -8.08 -3.28 -3.52
CA ASN A 53 -7.66 -3.62 -2.16
C ASN A 53 -7.78 -5.11 -1.81
N LYS A 54 -7.28 -5.98 -2.70
CA LYS A 54 -7.50 -7.44 -2.61
C LYS A 54 -6.86 -8.11 -1.39
N ASN A 55 -5.87 -7.47 -0.77
CA ASN A 55 -5.06 -8.07 0.29
C ASN A 55 -5.22 -7.38 1.64
N GLN A 56 -6.22 -6.50 1.81
CA GLN A 56 -6.52 -5.94 3.12
C GLN A 56 -7.27 -6.96 3.97
N LEU A 57 -6.69 -7.29 5.13
CA LEU A 57 -7.35 -8.09 6.14
C LEU A 57 -8.44 -7.28 6.84
N THR A 58 -9.52 -7.98 7.18
CA THR A 58 -10.60 -7.47 8.02
C THR A 58 -10.54 -8.14 9.39
N ILE A 59 -11.18 -7.54 10.40
CA ILE A 59 -11.36 -8.18 11.71
C ILE A 59 -12.06 -9.55 11.56
N GLN A 60 -12.98 -9.67 10.60
CA GLN A 60 -13.69 -10.93 10.35
C GLN A 60 -12.79 -12.02 9.77
N SER A 61 -11.95 -11.69 8.79
CA SER A 61 -10.97 -12.66 8.25
C SER A 61 -9.93 -13.04 9.30
N PHE A 62 -9.51 -12.08 10.14
CA PHE A 62 -8.66 -12.35 11.29
C PHE A 62 -9.29 -13.36 12.26
N HIS A 63 -10.56 -13.17 12.64
CA HIS A 63 -11.26 -14.11 13.52
C HIS A 63 -11.29 -15.54 12.93
N GLN A 64 -11.49 -15.66 11.62
CA GLN A 64 -11.47 -16.95 10.93
C GLN A 64 -10.06 -17.58 10.93
N MET A 65 -9.01 -16.80 10.69
CA MET A 65 -7.62 -17.28 10.74
C MET A 65 -7.23 -17.71 12.16
N ALA A 66 -7.64 -16.96 13.18
CA ALA A 66 -7.39 -17.27 14.57
C ALA A 66 -8.02 -18.61 14.99
N SER A 67 -9.22 -18.93 14.50
CA SER A 67 -9.87 -20.21 14.81
C SER A 67 -9.20 -21.44 14.15
N LEU A 68 -8.33 -21.23 13.15
CA LEU A 68 -7.60 -22.32 12.48
C LEU A 68 -6.32 -22.70 13.22
N VAL A 69 -5.87 -21.88 14.17
CA VAL A 69 -4.70 -22.15 15.00
C VAL A 69 -5.16 -22.76 16.32
N SER A 70 -4.79 -24.01 16.54
CA SER A 70 -5.22 -24.78 17.72
C SER A 70 -4.19 -24.77 18.86
N VAL A 71 -2.96 -24.33 18.59
CA VAL A 71 -1.85 -24.37 19.53
C VAL A 71 -1.45 -22.95 19.92
N LYS A 72 -1.32 -22.71 21.23
CA LYS A 72 -0.64 -21.50 21.72
C LYS A 72 0.87 -21.71 21.75
N LEU A 73 1.62 -20.73 21.25
CA LEU A 73 3.07 -20.73 21.29
C LEU A 73 3.57 -20.83 22.74
N SER A 74 4.54 -21.70 22.96
CA SER A 74 5.34 -21.86 24.17
C SER A 74 6.79 -22.17 23.78
N SER A 75 7.68 -22.26 24.77
CA SER A 75 9.10 -22.53 24.53
C SER A 75 9.43 -23.87 23.89
N SER A 76 8.51 -24.84 23.96
CA SER A 76 8.73 -26.21 23.48
C SER A 76 8.02 -26.53 22.15
N ASN A 77 7.22 -25.61 21.60
CA ASN A 77 6.35 -25.94 20.46
C ASN A 77 6.47 -24.98 19.26
N PHE A 78 7.51 -24.13 19.21
CA PHE A 78 7.67 -23.12 18.18
C PHE A 78 7.50 -23.66 16.75
N LEU A 79 8.13 -24.79 16.40
CA LEU A 79 8.02 -25.36 15.06
C LEU A 79 6.60 -25.82 14.72
N LEU A 80 5.88 -26.39 15.69
CA LEU A 80 4.49 -26.81 15.52
C LEU A 80 3.57 -25.60 15.36
N TRP A 81 3.74 -24.59 16.21
CA TRP A 81 2.99 -23.33 16.11
C TRP A 81 3.24 -22.63 14.76
N LYS A 82 4.51 -22.51 14.35
CA LYS A 82 4.92 -21.94 13.05
C LYS A 82 4.30 -22.69 11.88
N SER A 83 4.20 -24.03 11.96
CA SER A 83 3.58 -24.86 10.91
C SER A 83 2.09 -24.58 10.70
N GLN A 84 1.36 -24.07 11.72
CA GLN A 84 -0.05 -23.71 11.60
C GLN A 84 -0.24 -22.28 11.07
N ILE A 85 0.57 -21.33 11.55
CA ILE A 85 0.40 -19.91 11.21
C ILE A 85 0.97 -19.57 9.83
N TYR A 86 2.14 -20.10 9.49
CA TYR A 86 2.85 -19.73 8.27
C TYR A 86 2.03 -19.97 6.97
N PRO A 87 1.34 -21.12 6.79
CA PRO A 87 0.51 -21.34 5.61
C PRO A 87 -0.67 -20.38 5.50
N LEU A 88 -1.22 -19.92 6.63
CA LEU A 88 -2.36 -18.98 6.67
C LEU A 88 -1.90 -17.58 6.23
N ILE A 89 -0.77 -17.10 6.75
CA ILE A 89 -0.16 -15.83 6.35
C ILE A 89 0.15 -15.83 4.85
N ARG A 90 0.72 -16.93 4.35
CA ARG A 90 0.97 -17.13 2.92
C ARG A 90 -0.30 -17.10 2.09
N SER A 91 -1.37 -17.75 2.55
CA SER A 91 -2.66 -17.78 1.84
C SER A 91 -3.34 -16.41 1.83
N ALA A 92 -3.12 -15.61 2.87
CA ALA A 92 -3.57 -14.23 2.97
C ALA A 92 -2.69 -13.22 2.19
N GLN A 93 -1.59 -13.67 1.55
CA GLN A 93 -0.68 -12.85 0.74
C GLN A 93 -0.01 -11.69 1.50
N ILE A 94 0.23 -11.87 2.79
CA ILE A 94 0.84 -10.87 3.70
C ILE A 94 2.19 -11.32 4.25
N MET A 95 2.88 -12.25 3.56
CA MET A 95 4.19 -12.77 3.97
C MET A 95 5.25 -11.69 4.16
N HIS A 96 5.21 -10.65 3.34
CA HIS A 96 6.17 -9.54 3.40
C HIS A 96 6.21 -8.84 4.77
N HIS A 97 5.10 -8.84 5.53
CA HIS A 97 5.05 -8.32 6.89
C HIS A 97 5.93 -9.10 7.90
N LEU A 98 6.31 -10.34 7.59
CA LEU A 98 7.21 -11.14 8.42
C LEU A 98 8.67 -11.07 7.97
N GLU A 99 8.90 -10.72 6.71
CA GLU A 99 10.20 -10.82 6.04
C GLU A 99 10.92 -9.47 5.99
N GLU A 100 10.16 -8.37 5.90
CA GLU A 100 10.68 -7.03 5.71
C GLU A 100 10.01 -6.04 6.67
N GLU A 101 10.80 -5.15 7.28
CA GLU A 101 10.28 -4.04 8.10
C GLU A 101 9.90 -2.81 7.23
N VAL A 102 10.00 -2.93 5.91
CA VAL A 102 9.87 -1.79 5.00
C VAL A 102 8.38 -1.54 4.70
N ALA A 103 7.82 -0.55 5.38
CA ALA A 103 6.49 -0.03 5.06
C ALA A 103 6.51 0.84 3.79
N PRO A 104 5.40 0.90 3.03
CA PRO A 104 5.21 1.91 1.98
C PRO A 104 5.37 3.33 2.53
N THR A 105 5.70 4.30 1.68
CA THR A 105 5.74 5.70 2.10
C THR A 105 4.33 6.18 2.47
N MET A 106 4.21 6.95 3.56
CA MET A 106 2.93 7.50 4.03
C MET A 106 2.25 8.39 2.98
N THR A 107 3.04 9.09 2.19
CA THR A 107 2.58 9.96 1.11
C THR A 107 3.18 9.54 -0.23
N MET A 108 2.55 9.97 -1.31
CA MET A 108 2.96 9.76 -2.69
C MET A 108 2.68 11.02 -3.50
N ILE A 109 3.44 11.26 -4.57
CA ILE A 109 3.17 12.34 -5.51
C ILE A 109 2.17 11.86 -6.58
N LYS A 110 1.06 12.58 -6.71
CA LYS A 110 0.05 12.37 -7.75
C LYS A 110 -0.34 13.71 -8.35
N ASP A 111 -0.26 13.83 -9.67
CA ASP A 111 -0.57 15.08 -10.39
C ASP A 111 0.17 16.30 -9.80
N GLU A 112 1.47 16.13 -9.53
CA GLU A 112 2.37 17.14 -8.91
C GLU A 112 2.00 17.57 -7.48
N LYS A 113 1.07 16.88 -6.83
CA LYS A 113 0.67 17.13 -5.45
C LYS A 113 1.00 15.95 -4.55
N GLU A 114 1.39 16.25 -3.31
CA GLU A 114 1.53 15.25 -2.27
C GLU A 114 0.14 14.81 -1.78
N VAL A 115 -0.10 13.49 -1.80
CA VAL A 115 -1.34 12.86 -1.35
C VAL A 115 -1.02 11.67 -0.45
N LEU A 116 -1.96 11.26 0.41
CA LEU A 116 -1.82 10.05 1.19
C LEU A 116 -1.69 8.83 0.28
N ASN A 117 -0.81 7.90 0.64
CA ASN A 117 -0.65 6.65 -0.07
C ASN A 117 -1.64 5.60 0.48
N PRO A 118 -2.62 5.15 -0.32
CA PRO A 118 -3.55 4.11 0.12
C PRO A 118 -2.86 2.79 0.47
N GLU A 119 -1.69 2.50 -0.13
CA GLU A 119 -0.93 1.28 0.17
C GLU A 119 -0.35 1.30 1.58
N TYR A 120 0.00 2.49 2.09
CA TYR A 120 0.45 2.65 3.48
C TYR A 120 -0.68 2.34 4.47
N GLU A 121 -1.90 2.82 4.22
CA GLU A 121 -3.04 2.53 5.10
C GLU A 121 -3.38 1.04 5.14
N VAL A 122 -3.33 0.38 3.99
CA VAL A 122 -3.56 -1.08 3.88
C VAL A 122 -2.48 -1.86 4.61
N TRP A 123 -1.22 -1.50 4.39
CA TRP A 123 -0.08 -2.10 5.07
C TRP A 123 -0.22 -1.94 6.59
N LEU A 124 -0.48 -0.73 7.08
CA LEU A 124 -0.62 -0.45 8.51
C LEU A 124 -1.75 -1.27 9.14
N ASN A 125 -2.91 -1.36 8.48
CA ASN A 125 -4.02 -2.18 8.94
C ASN A 125 -3.66 -3.67 9.01
N ASN A 126 -3.01 -4.20 7.98
CA ASN A 126 -2.60 -5.60 7.93
C ASN A 126 -1.56 -5.93 8.99
N ASP A 127 -0.58 -5.05 9.18
CA ASP A 127 0.46 -5.20 10.18
C ASP A 127 -0.13 -5.22 11.59
N GLY A 128 -1.04 -4.28 11.90
CA GLY A 128 -1.72 -4.22 13.20
C GLY A 128 -2.58 -5.46 13.49
N LEU A 129 -3.31 -5.96 12.50
CA LEU A 129 -4.12 -7.18 12.64
C LEU A 129 -3.23 -8.42 12.79
N LEU A 130 -2.15 -8.53 12.03
CA LEU A 130 -1.20 -9.62 12.12
C LEU A 130 -0.47 -9.62 13.46
N THR A 131 -0.03 -8.44 13.93
CA THR A 131 0.57 -8.24 15.26
C THR A 131 -0.39 -8.71 16.36
N SER A 132 -1.63 -8.23 16.33
CA SER A 132 -2.67 -8.64 17.30
C SER A 132 -2.92 -10.15 17.27
N TRP A 133 -2.90 -10.74 16.08
CA TRP A 133 -3.07 -12.18 15.93
C TRP A 133 -1.93 -12.99 16.52
N LEU A 134 -0.70 -12.64 16.17
CA LEU A 134 0.49 -13.30 16.67
C LEU A 134 0.45 -13.30 18.20
N LEU A 135 0.28 -12.14 18.83
CA LEU A 135 0.17 -12.00 20.29
C LEU A 135 -0.97 -12.86 20.88
N GLY A 136 -2.14 -12.87 20.24
CA GLY A 136 -3.29 -13.68 20.68
C GLY A 136 -3.06 -15.19 20.65
N THR A 137 -2.11 -15.66 19.84
CA THR A 137 -1.72 -17.09 19.76
C THR A 137 -0.56 -17.46 20.68
N MET A 138 -0.13 -16.59 21.59
CA MET A 138 0.99 -16.84 22.50
C MET A 138 0.52 -17.14 23.93
N ASN A 139 1.34 -17.87 24.68
CA ASN A 139 1.26 -17.93 26.14
C ASN A 139 2.07 -16.78 26.78
N GLU A 140 1.98 -16.64 28.10
CA GLU A 140 2.67 -15.57 28.85
C GLU A 140 4.20 -15.62 28.70
N GLU A 141 4.78 -16.82 28.68
CA GLU A 141 6.22 -17.03 28.47
C GLU A 141 6.67 -16.47 27.10
N ALA A 142 5.96 -16.80 26.02
CA ALA A 142 6.27 -16.31 24.69
C ALA A 142 5.99 -14.80 24.55
N LEU A 143 4.93 -14.28 25.19
CA LEU A 143 4.64 -12.84 25.23
C LEU A 143 5.78 -12.05 25.87
N SER A 144 6.45 -12.61 26.89
CA SER A 144 7.58 -11.96 27.56
C SER A 144 8.78 -11.71 26.63
N LEU A 145 8.94 -12.50 25.57
CA LEU A 145 10.04 -12.39 24.60
C LEU A 145 9.82 -11.25 23.58
N VAL A 146 8.58 -10.80 23.42
CA VAL A 146 8.19 -9.83 22.39
C VAL A 146 7.68 -8.52 22.98
N VAL A 147 7.98 -8.28 24.26
CA VAL A 147 7.69 -7.00 24.93
C VAL A 147 8.44 -5.88 24.21
N GLY A 148 7.71 -4.85 23.78
CA GLY A 148 8.26 -3.71 23.07
C GLY A 148 8.38 -3.90 21.55
N CYS A 149 7.99 -5.06 21.01
CA CYS A 149 7.80 -5.21 19.57
C CYS A 149 6.49 -4.54 19.15
N GLU A 150 6.55 -3.67 18.14
CA GLU A 150 5.42 -2.88 17.66
C GLU A 150 4.88 -3.35 16.31
N SER A 151 5.62 -4.21 15.59
CA SER A 151 5.23 -4.74 14.29
C SER A 151 5.29 -6.26 14.22
N ALA A 152 4.60 -6.82 13.23
CA ALA A 152 4.58 -8.26 13.00
C ALA A 152 5.99 -8.78 12.67
N PHE A 153 6.77 -8.00 11.92
CA PHE A 153 8.17 -8.29 11.61
C PHE A 153 9.02 -8.43 12.88
N GLN A 154 8.95 -7.45 13.78
CA GLN A 154 9.74 -7.45 15.02
C GLN A 154 9.38 -8.63 15.92
N ILE A 155 8.08 -8.91 16.06
CA ILE A 155 7.59 -10.08 16.79
C ILE A 155 8.17 -11.36 16.18
N TRP A 156 7.97 -11.55 14.87
CA TRP A 156 8.40 -12.76 14.17
C TRP A 156 9.90 -12.99 14.30
N LYS A 157 10.69 -11.93 14.11
CA LYS A 157 12.14 -11.97 14.19
C LYS A 157 12.62 -12.33 15.60
N SER A 158 12.05 -11.72 16.62
CA SER A 158 12.36 -12.03 18.03
C SER A 158 12.11 -13.52 18.34
N LEU A 159 10.96 -14.06 17.92
CA LEU A 159 10.63 -15.48 18.15
C LEU A 159 11.60 -16.43 17.43
N GLU A 160 11.96 -16.12 16.18
CA GLU A 160 12.95 -16.91 15.44
C GLU A 160 14.31 -16.87 16.13
N ASP A 161 14.75 -15.69 16.58
CA ASP A 161 16.04 -15.54 17.25
C ASP A 161 16.07 -16.29 18.59
N HIS A 162 15.00 -16.25 19.38
CA HIS A 162 14.94 -16.97 20.66
C HIS A 162 14.81 -18.50 20.50
N TYR A 163 13.88 -18.96 19.67
CA TYR A 163 13.56 -20.39 19.59
C TYR A 163 14.40 -21.17 18.59
N LEU A 164 14.85 -20.56 17.49
CA LEU A 164 15.73 -21.23 16.52
C LEU A 164 17.20 -21.15 16.92
N ALA A 165 17.66 -20.10 17.61
CA ALA A 165 19.03 -20.08 18.14
C ALA A 165 19.23 -21.16 19.22
N SER A 166 18.25 -21.32 20.13
CA SER A 166 18.26 -22.36 21.17
C SER A 166 18.38 -23.78 20.59
N THR A 167 17.78 -24.03 19.42
CA THR A 167 17.86 -25.34 18.75
C THR A 167 19.27 -25.61 18.22
N LYS A 168 19.94 -24.60 17.65
CA LYS A 168 21.32 -24.74 17.16
C LYS A 168 22.34 -24.94 18.28
N GLU A 169 22.14 -24.28 19.42
CA GLU A 169 23.03 -24.39 20.57
C GLU A 169 22.90 -25.77 21.26
N GLN A 170 21.67 -26.28 21.39
CA GLN A 170 21.42 -27.63 21.91
C GLN A 170 22.00 -28.72 21.00
N GLU A 171 21.92 -28.57 19.68
CA GLU A 171 22.52 -29.52 18.74
C GLU A 171 24.05 -29.53 18.79
N MET A 172 24.70 -28.41 19.09
CA MET A 172 26.16 -28.36 19.27
C MET A 172 26.59 -29.01 20.59
N HIS A 173 25.85 -28.76 21.67
CA HIS A 173 26.22 -29.30 22.99
C HIS A 173 26.01 -30.81 23.11
N LEU A 174 25.13 -31.40 22.30
CA LEU A 174 24.90 -32.86 22.25
C LEU A 174 25.90 -33.61 21.36
N LYS A 175 26.78 -32.90 20.64
CA LYS A 175 27.78 -33.48 19.72
C LYS A 175 29.23 -33.33 20.20
N GLY A 176 29.47 -32.75 21.38
CA GLY A 176 30.79 -32.58 21.99
C GLY A 176 31.02 -33.54 23.15
#